data_AF-A0A975TXK8-F1
#
_entry.id   AF-A0A975TXK8-F1
#
_cell.length_a   1.000
_cell.length_b   1.000
_cell.length_c   1.000
_cell.angle_alpha   90.00
_cell.angle_beta   90.00
_cell.angle_gamma   90.00
#
_symmetry.space_group_name_H-M   'P 1'
#
loop_
_entity.id
_entity.type
_entity.pdbx_description
1 polymer ?
#
loop_
_entity_poly.entity_id
_entity_poly.type
_entity_poly.pdbx_seq_one_letter_code
_entity_poly.pdbx_strand_id
1 'polypeptide(L)'
;MLKLLFGGKKATPEVVIESDRARFSRLVNELNEVIDTLAHKPRVTIDPATGHIEPDVPEQFPDEALALPAPATESEPTAEATSDVEEKAEKPQTPELDAAAKAH
;
A
#
# COMPACT_ATOMS: atom_id res chain seq x y z
N MET A 1 38.06 51.49 1.51
CA MET A 1 37.87 50.06 1.13
C MET A 1 37.35 49.22 2.31
N LEU A 2 36.31 49.66 3.03
CA LEU A 2 35.78 48.96 4.23
C LEU A 2 34.37 48.37 4.05
N LYS A 3 33.77 48.53 2.86
CA LYS A 3 32.41 48.04 2.56
C LYS A 3 32.37 46.63 1.96
N LEU A 4 33.54 46.00 1.74
CA LEU A 4 33.67 44.66 1.18
C LEU A 4 34.07 43.59 2.24
N LEU A 5 34.30 44.00 3.49
CA LEU A 5 34.68 43.11 4.60
C LEU A 5 33.49 42.63 5.45
N PHE A 6 32.29 43.19 5.24
CA PHE A 6 31.06 42.73 5.88
C PHE A 6 30.23 41.91 4.90
N GLY A 7 30.89 40.93 4.26
CA GLY A 7 30.29 39.96 3.36
C GLY A 7 29.03 39.39 3.99
N GLY A 8 27.93 39.49 3.24
CA GLY A 8 26.59 39.16 3.68
C GLY A 8 26.54 37.80 4.34
N LYS A 9 26.33 37.81 5.65
CA LYS A 9 25.80 36.65 6.35
C LYS A 9 24.40 36.45 5.78
N LYS A 10 24.27 35.58 4.76
CA LYS A 10 22.98 35.02 4.42
C LYS A 10 22.47 34.39 5.71
N ALA A 11 21.40 34.94 6.27
CA ALA A 11 20.75 34.38 7.44
C ALA A 11 20.44 32.93 7.10
N THR A 12 21.22 32.00 7.65
CA THR A 12 20.89 30.59 7.63
C THR A 12 19.53 30.48 8.30
N PRO A 13 18.51 29.88 7.65
CA PRO A 13 17.20 29.74 8.26
C PRO A 13 17.40 29.07 9.62
N GLU A 14 16.94 29.74 10.66
CA GLU A 14 16.97 29.21 12.01
C GLU A 14 16.14 27.93 12.02
N VAL A 15 16.82 26.78 12.13
CA VAL A 15 16.14 25.49 12.25
C VAL A 15 15.54 25.47 13.65
N VAL A 16 14.25 25.77 13.73
CA VAL A 16 13.49 25.66 14.97
C VAL A 16 13.43 24.18 15.34
N ILE A 17 14.22 23.77 16.33
CA ILE A 17 14.13 22.43 16.90
C ILE A 17 12.87 22.40 17.78
N GLU A 18 11.81 21.82 17.25
CA GLU A 18 10.56 21.61 17.99
C GLU A 18 10.77 20.59 19.12
N SER A 19 10.12 20.82 20.27
CA SER A 19 9.98 19.78 21.29
C SER A 19 9.00 18.70 20.83
N ASP A 20 9.15 17.47 21.32
CA ASP A 20 8.25 16.35 20.96
C ASP A 20 6.78 16.67 21.23
N ARG A 21 6.48 17.36 22.34
CA ARG A 21 5.11 17.79 22.66
C ARG A 21 4.58 18.79 21.64
N ALA A 22 5.37 19.79 21.27
CA ALA A 22 4.96 20.79 20.29
C ALA A 22 4.72 20.14 18.92
N ARG A 23 5.63 19.24 18.51
CA ARG A 23 5.52 18.48 17.27
C ARG A 23 4.26 17.61 17.25
N PHE A 24 3.98 16.88 18.33
CA PHE A 24 2.78 16.04 18.43
C PHE A 24 1.50 16.88 18.34
N SER A 25 1.39 17.96 19.12
CA SER A 25 0.22 18.85 19.07
C SER A 25 0.01 19.46 17.68
N ARG A 26 1.09 19.85 17.00
CA ARG A 26 1.02 20.38 15.63
C ARG A 26 0.46 19.34 14.67
N LEU A 27 0.99 18.11 14.69
CA LEU A 27 0.53 17.03 13.82
C LEU A 27 -0.94 16.65 14.07
N VAL A 28 -1.38 16.64 15.33
CA VAL A 28 -2.79 16.39 15.67
C VAL A 28 -3.69 17.50 15.14
N ASN A 29 -3.26 18.77 15.23
CA ASN A 29 -4.01 19.87 14.67
C ASN A 29 -4.10 19.79 13.14
N GLU A 30 -2.98 19.51 12.46
CA GLU A 30 -2.94 19.32 11.00
C GLU A 30 -3.87 18.18 10.56
N LEU A 31 -3.88 17.06 11.29
CA LEU A 31 -4.81 15.96 11.03
C LEU A 31 -6.27 16.39 11.18
N ASN A 32 -6.59 17.16 12.22
CA ASN A 32 -7.95 17.68 12.44
C ASN A 32 -8.37 18.63 11.32
N GLU A 33 -7.49 19.53 10.88
CA GLU A 33 -7.76 20.44 9.75
C GLU A 33 -8.11 19.66 8.48
N VAL A 34 -7.37 18.59 8.17
CA VAL A 34 -7.67 17.72 7.02
C VAL A 34 -9.02 17.03 7.20
N ILE A 35 -9.29 16.46 8.37
CA ILE A 35 -10.57 15.80 8.69
C ILE A 35 -11.73 16.78 8.51
N ASP A 36 -11.58 18.04 8.88
CA ASP A 36 -12.60 19.08 8.73
C ASP A 36 -12.98 19.34 7.27
N THR A 37 -12.07 19.12 6.32
CA THR A 37 -12.36 19.27 4.88
C THR A 37 -13.15 18.09 4.28
N LEU A 38 -13.17 16.92 4.93
CA LEU A 38 -13.82 15.72 4.39
C LEU A 38 -15.35 15.80 4.48
N ALA A 39 -16.04 15.36 3.41
CA ALA A 39 -17.52 15.28 3.38
C ALA A 39 -18.07 14.28 4.42
N HIS A 40 -17.36 13.16 4.61
CA HIS A 40 -17.66 12.15 5.63
C HIS A 40 -16.46 12.04 6.56
N LYS A 41 -16.70 12.17 7.88
CA LYS A 41 -15.63 12.13 8.87
C LYS A 41 -15.22 10.67 9.12
N PRO A 42 -13.92 10.34 9.08
CA PRO A 42 -13.45 8.99 9.35
C PRO A 42 -13.59 8.65 10.83
N ARG A 43 -13.75 7.37 11.14
CA ARG A 43 -13.54 6.87 12.50
C ARG A 43 -12.05 6.67 12.71
N VAL A 44 -11.56 7.05 13.89
CA VAL A 44 -10.14 6.89 14.23
C VAL A 44 -10.03 5.88 15.37
N THR A 45 -9.22 4.85 15.17
CA THR A 45 -8.89 3.85 16.20
C THR A 45 -7.44 4.01 16.63
N ILE A 46 -7.17 3.76 17.91
CA ILE A 46 -5.80 3.72 18.44
C ILE A 46 -5.50 2.28 18.82
N ASP A 47 -4.45 1.70 18.24
CA ASP A 47 -3.93 0.42 18.71
C ASP A 47 -3.21 0.62 20.06
N PRO A 48 -3.71 0.05 21.16
CA PRO A 48 -3.10 0.23 22.48
C PRO A 48 -1.72 -0.44 22.62
N ALA A 49 -1.38 -1.41 21.77
CA ALA A 49 -0.09 -2.11 21.84
C ALA A 49 1.04 -1.28 21.24
N THR A 50 0.77 -0.57 20.15
CA THR A 50 1.77 0.20 19.39
C THR A 50 1.61 1.72 19.53
N GLY A 51 0.41 2.20 19.89
CA GLY A 51 0.05 3.61 19.88
C GLY A 51 -0.23 4.17 18.48
N HIS A 52 -0.33 3.31 17.44
CA HIS A 52 -0.63 3.75 16.09
C HIS A 52 -2.08 4.25 15.95
N ILE A 53 -2.23 5.27 15.10
CA ILE A 53 -3.51 5.83 14.71
C ILE A 53 -3.92 5.14 13.40
N GLU A 54 -5.03 4.42 13.42
CA GLU A 54 -5.59 3.72 12.26
C GLU A 54 -6.89 4.42 11.84
N PRO A 55 -6.88 5.16 10.71
CA PRO A 55 -8.07 5.79 10.19
C PRO A 55 -8.92 4.77 9.41
N ASP A 56 -10.21 4.72 9.73
CA ASP A 56 -11.23 4.00 8.99
C ASP A 56 -11.87 4.98 7.99
N VAL A 57 -11.40 4.90 6.74
CA VAL A 57 -11.72 5.79 5.62
C VAL A 57 -12.47 5.01 4.52
N PRO A 58 -13.29 5.68 3.69
CA PRO A 58 -13.94 5.02 2.56
C PRO A 58 -12.92 4.44 1.58
N GLU A 59 -13.30 3.38 0.84
CA GLU A 59 -12.43 2.74 -0.15
C GLU A 59 -11.96 3.68 -1.27
N GLN A 60 -12.75 4.70 -1.58
CA GLN A 60 -12.42 5.69 -2.59
C GLN A 60 -12.81 7.08 -2.10
N PHE A 61 -11.86 8.02 -2.16
CA PHE A 61 -12.15 9.42 -1.84
C PHE A 61 -12.86 10.13 -3.01
N PRO A 62 -13.61 11.22 -2.75
CA PRO A 62 -14.37 11.90 -3.80
C PRO A 62 -13.54 12.43 -4.96
N ASP A 63 -12.29 12.84 -4.70
CA ASP A 63 -11.31 13.28 -5.69
C ASP A 63 -10.75 12.10 -6.52
N GLU A 64 -10.62 10.93 -5.90
CA GLU A 64 -10.20 9.70 -6.56
C GLU A 64 -11.28 9.10 -7.47
N ALA A 65 -12.56 9.34 -7.20
CA ALA A 65 -13.68 8.93 -8.07
C ALA A 65 -13.68 9.64 -9.43
N LEU A 66 -13.05 10.81 -9.52
CA LEU A 66 -12.90 11.56 -10.77
C LEU A 66 -11.65 11.16 -11.55
N ALA A 67 -10.73 10.43 -10.93
CA ALA A 67 -9.54 9.91 -11.60
C ALA A 67 -9.89 8.66 -12.40
N LEU A 68 -9.45 8.61 -13.66
CA LEU A 68 -9.50 7.37 -14.43
C LEU A 68 -8.64 6.31 -13.71
N PRO A 69 -9.07 5.04 -13.66
CA PRO A 69 -8.24 3.98 -13.11
C PRO A 69 -6.92 3.94 -13.87
N ALA A 70 -5.81 3.76 -13.15
CA ALA A 70 -4.51 3.57 -13.77
C ALA A 70 -4.60 2.42 -14.80
N PRO A 71 -3.96 2.54 -15.97
CA PRO A 71 -3.95 1.47 -16.95
C PRO A 71 -3.42 0.19 -16.28
N ALA A 72 -4.04 -0.95 -16.58
CA ALA A 72 -3.56 -2.22 -16.08
C ALA A 72 -2.10 -2.39 -16.49
N THR A 73 -1.22 -2.63 -15.51
CA THR A 73 0.14 -3.10 -15.80
C THR A 73 -0.01 -4.46 -16.44
N GLU A 74 0.07 -4.50 -17.76
CA GLU A 74 0.16 -5.74 -18.52
C GLU A 74 1.37 -6.49 -17.96
N SER A 75 1.10 -7.55 -17.19
CA SER A 75 2.16 -8.39 -16.66
C SER A 75 2.85 -9.00 -17.87
N GLU A 76 4.12 -8.64 -18.08
CA GLU A 76 4.97 -9.32 -19.05
C GLU A 76 4.85 -10.84 -18.81
N PRO A 77 4.63 -11.65 -19.85
CA PRO A 77 4.43 -13.08 -19.67
C PRO A 77 5.70 -13.67 -19.06
N THR A 78 5.56 -14.22 -17.85
CA THR A 78 6.59 -15.08 -17.25
C THR A 78 6.72 -16.30 -18.16
N ALA A 79 7.82 -16.36 -18.89
CA ALA A 79 8.21 -17.51 -19.68
C ALA A 79 8.69 -18.62 -18.74
N GLU A 80 7.86 -19.64 -18.53
CA GLU A 80 8.33 -20.95 -18.09
C GLU A 80 7.68 -22.07 -18.90
N ALA A 81 8.48 -23.12 -19.12
CA ALA A 81 8.20 -24.42 -19.72
C ALA A 81 8.30 -24.55 -21.25
N THR A 82 9.53 -24.72 -21.73
CA THR A 82 9.83 -25.70 -22.78
C THR A 82 10.48 -26.93 -22.13
N SER A 83 9.79 -28.05 -22.12
CA SER A 83 10.42 -29.37 -22.14
C SER A 83 9.56 -30.28 -23.02
N ASP A 84 10.27 -30.91 -23.95
CA ASP A 84 9.83 -31.46 -25.22
C ASP A 84 8.73 -32.53 -25.20
N VAL A 85 8.08 -32.59 -26.37
CA VAL A 85 7.13 -33.59 -26.86
C VAL A 85 7.85 -34.92 -27.12
N GLU A 86 7.26 -36.05 -26.72
CA GLU A 86 7.30 -37.25 -27.56
C GLU A 86 5.99 -38.04 -27.51
N GLU A 87 5.42 -38.16 -28.71
CA GLU A 87 4.17 -38.76 -29.13
C GLU A 87 4.37 -40.25 -29.41
N LYS A 88 3.47 -41.15 -28.94
CA LYS A 88 2.73 -42.09 -29.81
C LYS A 88 1.81 -43.09 -29.08
N ALA A 89 0.61 -43.22 -29.68
CA ALA A 89 -0.17 -44.45 -29.91
C ALA A 89 -0.71 -45.22 -28.68
N GLU A 90 -1.90 -45.81 -28.62
CA GLU A 90 -3.09 -45.95 -29.46
C GLU A 90 -4.12 -46.70 -28.56
N LYS A 91 -5.41 -46.41 -28.73
CA LYS A 91 -6.64 -46.96 -28.05
C LYS A 91 -6.72 -48.50 -27.93
N PRO A 92 -7.81 -49.12 -27.41
CA PRO A 92 -8.70 -48.86 -26.26
C PRO A 92 -8.96 -50.16 -25.43
N GLN A 93 -9.72 -50.09 -24.31
CA GLN A 93 -10.77 -51.06 -23.87
C GLN A 93 -10.95 -51.09 -22.34
N THR A 94 -12.11 -50.64 -21.86
CA THR A 94 -12.76 -51.13 -20.63
C THR A 94 -13.26 -52.57 -20.89
N PRO A 95 -13.39 -53.48 -19.89
CA PRO A 95 -14.46 -53.37 -18.89
C PRO A 95 -14.14 -53.94 -17.48
N GLU A 96 -15.09 -53.69 -16.56
CA GLU A 96 -15.49 -54.46 -15.36
C GLU A 96 -14.63 -55.63 -14.86
N LEU A 97 -14.41 -55.69 -13.53
CA LEU A 97 -14.80 -56.85 -12.70
C LEU A 97 -14.70 -56.52 -11.21
N ASP A 98 -15.81 -56.77 -10.52
CA ASP A 98 -16.02 -56.93 -9.08
C ASP A 98 -14.87 -57.62 -8.33
N ALA A 99 -14.61 -57.16 -7.09
CA ALA A 99 -14.49 -58.06 -5.93
C ALA A 99 -14.51 -57.28 -4.60
N ALA A 100 -15.59 -57.46 -3.87
CA ALA A 100 -15.68 -57.21 -2.44
C ALA A 100 -14.68 -58.08 -1.67
N ALA A 101 -14.08 -57.54 -0.60
CA ALA A 101 -13.72 -58.34 0.57
C ALA A 101 -13.56 -57.46 1.82
N LYS A 102 -14.50 -57.71 2.74
CA LYS A 102 -14.60 -57.26 4.12
C LYS A 102 -13.88 -58.30 5.00
N ALA A 103 -13.04 -57.90 5.97
CA ALA A 103 -12.61 -58.63 7.18
C ALA A 103 -11.28 -58.01 7.66
N HIS A 104 -10.96 -57.85 8.95
CA HIS A 104 -11.55 -58.32 10.20
C HIS A 104 -11.08 -57.42 11.34
#